data_AF-A0A5Q8C941-F1
#
_entry.id   AF-A0A5Q8C941-F1
#
_cell.length_a   1.000
_cell.length_b   1.000
_cell.length_c   1.000
_cell.angle_alpha   90.00
_cell.angle_beta   90.00
_cell.angle_gamma   90.00
#
_symmetry.space_group_name_H-M   'P 1'
#
loop_
_entity.id
_entity.type
_entity.pdbx_description
1 polymer ?
#
loop_
_entity_poly.entity_id
_entity_poly.type
_entity_poly.pdbx_seq_one_letter_code
_entity_poly.pdbx_strand_id
1 'polypeptide(L)'
;MERQVDRSTRAPIPRGWSSNDNRQKPLSMGRSTFPGDAVARIYKPSRAATTSGTARTRGWRLVFERRTAPFVEPLMGYTGSRDTLTQVELNFPTLESAVRYAERQGLSYVVQNATEQADDGATRPAKPGRSTYGFSNMTLDRLGLGALQESYGCALDGAANRNDPSGPESWTSPMGVARDPKLTLEAKRSILMNWAWTEYLIDLATNEGMPENDRPSRLDEVQQALLALEREVAADQANSGMRKAA
;
A
#
# COMPACT_ATOMS: atom_id res chain seq x y z
N MET A 1 53.21 62.44 43.49
CA MET A 1 53.65 61.11 43.00
C MET A 1 52.61 60.12 43.48
N GLU A 2 51.69 59.72 42.59
CA GLU A 2 51.68 58.37 41.98
C GLU A 2 51.21 57.31 42.98
N ARG A 3 50.22 56.45 42.74
CA ARG A 3 49.40 56.12 41.58
C ARG A 3 48.12 55.46 42.10
N GLN A 4 47.00 55.76 41.48
CA GLN A 4 45.72 55.06 41.58
C GLN A 4 45.75 53.89 40.58
N VAL A 5 45.47 52.65 40.99
CA VAL A 5 45.05 51.49 40.16
C VAL A 5 44.91 50.27 41.08
N ASP A 6 43.98 49.33 40.96
CA ASP A 6 42.71 49.22 40.25
C ASP A 6 41.97 48.06 40.95
N ARG A 7 40.65 48.16 41.12
CA ARG A 7 39.86 47.10 41.75
C ARG A 7 39.78 45.94 40.77
N SER A 8 40.23 44.78 41.22
CA SER A 8 40.11 43.49 40.54
C SER A 8 38.66 43.25 40.05
N THR A 9 38.41 43.64 38.80
CA THR A 9 37.15 43.41 38.10
C THR A 9 37.32 42.13 37.29
N ARG A 10 37.02 41.00 37.93
CA ARG A 10 36.87 39.71 37.25
C ARG A 10 35.66 39.81 36.33
N ALA A 11 35.90 40.04 35.04
CA ALA A 11 34.85 40.02 34.02
C ALA A 11 34.09 38.69 34.09
N PRO A 12 32.74 38.70 34.16
CA PRO A 12 31.98 37.46 34.12
C PRO A 12 32.10 36.85 32.72
N ILE A 13 32.61 35.62 32.66
CA ILE A 13 32.58 34.79 31.45
C ILE A 13 31.10 34.66 31.05
N PRO A 14 30.70 35.03 29.82
CA PRO A 14 29.30 34.91 29.41
C PRO A 14 28.91 33.43 29.43
N ARG A 15 27.97 33.10 30.31
CA ARG A 15 27.34 31.77 30.37
C ARG A 15 26.54 31.56 29.09
N GLY A 16 26.90 30.51 28.37
CA GLY A 16 25.99 29.78 27.50
C GLY A 16 25.89 30.31 26.07
N TRP A 17 26.91 30.03 25.25
CA TRP A 17 26.58 29.64 23.88
C TRP A 17 25.93 28.26 23.95
N SER A 18 24.61 28.24 23.85
CA SER A 18 23.91 27.03 23.44
C SER A 18 24.37 26.75 22.02
N SER A 19 25.19 25.72 21.83
CA SER A 19 25.76 25.36 20.52
C SER A 19 24.70 24.96 19.49
N ASN A 20 23.43 24.83 19.92
CA ASN A 20 22.28 24.64 19.05
C ASN A 20 21.66 25.99 18.68
N ASP A 21 22.29 26.70 17.75
CA ASP A 21 21.76 27.93 17.14
C ASP A 21 20.64 27.61 16.12
N ASN A 22 19.65 26.80 16.54
CA ASN A 22 18.45 26.50 15.76
C ASN A 22 17.51 27.73 15.62
N ARG A 23 17.96 28.91 16.05
CA ARG A 23 17.27 30.19 15.95
C ARG A 23 17.71 31.02 14.74
N GLN A 24 18.62 30.52 13.91
CA GLN A 24 18.92 31.16 12.62
C GLN A 24 17.62 31.35 11.83
N LYS A 25 17.34 32.63 11.53
CA LYS A 25 16.28 33.08 10.62
C LYS A 25 16.35 32.28 9.30
N PRO A 26 15.22 32.06 8.61
CA PRO A 26 15.26 31.48 7.27
C PRO A 26 16.28 32.28 6.45
N LEU A 27 17.22 31.58 5.81
CA LEU A 27 18.30 32.20 5.05
C LEU A 27 17.66 33.20 4.09
N SER A 28 17.83 34.48 4.40
CA SER A 28 17.30 35.57 3.60
C SER A 28 18.02 35.50 2.27
N MET A 29 17.26 35.22 1.20
CA MET A 29 17.73 34.95 -0.16
C MET A 29 18.39 33.57 -0.39
N GLY A 30 17.57 32.56 -0.69
CA GLY A 30 17.81 31.60 -1.77
C GLY A 30 19.07 30.71 -1.75
N ARG A 31 19.88 30.70 -0.69
CA ARG A 31 21.03 29.80 -0.55
C ARG A 31 20.70 28.72 0.45
N SER A 32 20.38 27.52 -0.02
CA SER A 32 20.40 26.31 0.80
C SER A 32 21.84 26.05 1.27
N THR A 33 22.03 25.57 2.51
CA THR A 33 23.34 25.07 2.98
C THR A 33 23.82 23.89 2.14
N PHE A 34 22.86 23.22 1.50
CA PHE A 34 23.08 22.06 0.66
C PHE A 34 23.21 22.47 -0.82
N PRO A 35 23.92 21.66 -1.62
CA PRO A 35 23.93 21.79 -3.08
C PRO A 35 22.51 21.82 -3.65
N GLY A 36 22.25 22.66 -4.67
CA GLY A 36 20.90 22.85 -5.23
C GLY A 36 20.31 21.59 -5.90
N ASP A 37 21.15 20.62 -6.20
CA ASP A 37 20.80 19.31 -6.76
C ASP A 37 20.71 18.20 -5.69
N ALA A 38 20.83 18.54 -4.40
CA ALA A 38 20.62 17.59 -3.32
C ALA A 38 19.12 17.32 -3.11
N VAL A 39 18.70 16.08 -3.37
CA VAL A 39 17.34 15.60 -3.11
C VAL A 39 17.33 14.74 -1.84
N ALA A 40 16.39 15.03 -0.94
CA ALA A 40 16.16 14.28 0.28
C ALA A 40 14.98 13.30 0.12
N ARG A 41 15.15 12.07 0.59
CA ARG A 41 14.11 11.05 0.65
C ARG A 41 13.68 10.86 2.09
N ILE A 42 12.42 11.13 2.37
CA ILE A 42 11.80 10.96 3.69
C ILE A 42 10.97 9.68 3.65
N TYR A 43 11.33 8.68 4.46
CA TYR A 43 10.63 7.40 4.48
C TYR A 43 10.58 6.80 5.88
N LYS A 44 9.62 5.89 6.07
CA LYS A 44 9.54 5.06 7.27
C LYS A 44 10.25 3.73 7.00
N PRO A 45 11.30 3.37 7.76
CA PRO A 45 12.04 2.15 7.51
C PRO A 45 11.18 0.92 7.79
N SER A 46 11.23 -0.03 6.85
CA SER A 46 10.58 -1.33 6.98
C SER A 46 11.31 -2.21 7.99
N ARG A 47 10.62 -3.25 8.47
CA ARG A 47 11.26 -4.27 9.31
C ARG A 47 12.38 -4.96 8.52
N ALA A 48 13.52 -5.19 9.16
CA ALA A 48 14.59 -5.97 8.54
C ALA A 48 14.08 -7.40 8.33
N ALA A 49 14.16 -7.91 7.09
CA ALA A 49 13.57 -9.20 6.72
C ALA A 49 14.10 -10.38 7.55
N THR A 50 15.36 -10.30 7.99
CA THR A 50 16.05 -11.35 8.74
C THR A 50 15.83 -11.30 10.25
N THR A 51 15.29 -10.20 10.79
CA THR A 51 15.14 -10.03 12.26
C THR A 51 13.72 -9.65 12.63
N SER A 52 13.17 -10.25 13.68
CA SER A 52 11.84 -9.93 14.19
C SER A 52 11.75 -8.61 14.97
N GLY A 53 12.87 -7.91 15.17
CA GLY A 53 12.92 -6.67 15.96
C GLY A 53 12.23 -5.48 15.28
N THR A 54 11.27 -4.87 15.98
CA THR A 54 10.49 -3.69 15.50
C THR A 54 10.96 -2.36 16.09
N ALA A 55 12.03 -2.35 16.90
CA ALA A 55 12.48 -1.13 17.58
C ALA A 55 12.90 -0.01 16.59
N ARG A 56 13.47 -0.38 15.44
CA ARG A 56 14.00 0.57 14.43
C ARG A 56 12.96 1.08 13.43
N THR A 57 11.71 0.61 13.49
CA THR A 57 10.67 0.94 12.48
C THR A 57 9.74 2.08 12.90
N ARG A 58 9.86 2.58 14.13
CA ARG A 58 8.95 3.59 14.70
C ARG A 58 9.27 5.03 14.29
N GLY A 59 10.50 5.31 13.88
CA GLY A 59 10.95 6.64 13.47
C GLY A 59 10.87 6.88 11.96
N TRP A 60 10.87 8.14 11.57
CA TRP A 60 11.03 8.59 10.19
C TRP A 60 12.51 8.84 9.90
N ARG A 61 12.97 8.48 8.70
CA ARG A 61 14.33 8.74 8.25
C ARG A 61 14.35 9.67 7.06
N LEU A 62 15.24 10.65 7.10
CA LEU A 62 15.58 11.51 5.98
C LEU A 62 16.99 11.13 5.53
N VAL A 63 17.10 10.71 4.27
CA VAL A 63 18.34 10.27 3.64
C VAL A 63 18.51 11.01 2.32
N PHE A 64 19.74 11.38 1.96
CA PHE A 64 20.01 12.04 0.69
C PHE A 64 20.14 11.04 -0.46
N GLU A 65 19.61 11.41 -1.61
CA GLU A 65 19.81 10.66 -2.85
C GLU A 65 21.27 10.76 -3.30
N ARG A 66 21.80 9.66 -3.85
CA ARG A 66 23.18 9.59 -4.31
C ARG A 66 23.31 10.41 -5.59
N ARG A 67 24.14 11.45 -5.57
CA ARG A 67 24.36 12.32 -6.74
C ARG A 67 25.42 11.79 -7.69
N THR A 68 26.33 10.96 -7.19
CA THR A 68 27.47 10.43 -7.97
C THR A 68 27.58 8.92 -7.77
N ALA A 69 27.84 8.21 -8.87
CA ALA A 69 28.08 6.78 -8.82
C ALA A 69 29.36 6.45 -8.01
N PRO A 70 29.36 5.36 -7.23
CA PRO A 70 30.59 4.88 -6.59
C PRO A 70 31.64 4.50 -7.63
N PHE A 71 32.91 4.73 -7.31
CA PHE A 71 34.03 4.31 -8.15
C PHE A 71 34.90 3.29 -7.41
N VAL A 72 35.56 2.41 -8.16
CA VAL A 72 36.54 1.46 -7.60
C VAL A 72 37.92 2.11 -7.68
N GLU A 73 38.62 2.13 -6.55
CA GLU A 73 39.97 2.69 -6.44
C GLU A 73 40.99 1.72 -7.10
N PRO A 74 41.90 2.22 -7.96
CA PRO A 74 42.71 1.36 -8.83
C PRO A 74 43.81 0.58 -8.10
N LEU A 75 44.29 1.03 -6.94
CA LEU A 75 45.36 0.36 -6.22
C LEU A 75 44.85 -0.81 -5.36
N MET A 76 43.84 -0.55 -4.53
CA MET A 76 43.35 -1.48 -3.51
C MET A 76 42.00 -2.13 -3.87
N GLY A 77 41.29 -1.62 -4.89
CA GLY A 77 39.98 -2.12 -5.28
C GLY A 77 38.84 -1.72 -4.34
N TYR A 78 39.05 -0.75 -3.45
CA TYR A 78 38.01 -0.28 -2.54
C TYR A 78 36.98 0.61 -3.24
N THR A 79 35.72 0.52 -2.79
CA THR A 79 34.64 1.36 -3.31
C THR A 79 34.73 2.75 -2.65
N GLY A 80 35.09 3.75 -3.44
CA GLY A 80 35.06 5.16 -3.06
C GLY A 80 33.77 5.86 -3.51
N SER A 81 33.45 6.97 -2.84
CA SER A 81 32.37 7.88 -3.22
C SER A 81 32.88 9.32 -3.13
N ARG A 82 32.44 10.19 -4.05
CA ARG A 82 32.69 11.64 -3.99
C ARG A 82 31.57 12.40 -3.26
N ASP A 83 30.44 11.75 -3.05
CA ASP A 83 29.26 12.35 -2.44
C ASP A 83 29.24 12.06 -0.93
N THR A 84 29.45 13.12 -0.13
CA THR A 84 29.47 13.05 1.33
C THR A 84 28.07 12.98 1.93
N LEU A 85 27.04 13.48 1.22
CA LEU A 85 25.67 13.51 1.74
C LEU A 85 25.07 12.11 1.85
N THR A 86 25.57 11.15 1.08
CA THR A 86 25.16 9.74 1.13
C THR A 86 25.42 9.07 2.49
N GLN A 87 26.31 9.64 3.31
CA GLN A 87 26.64 9.13 4.64
C GLN A 87 25.74 9.72 5.73
N VAL A 88 24.97 10.75 5.42
CA VAL A 88 24.15 11.48 6.39
C VAL A 88 22.74 10.88 6.44
N GLU A 89 22.39 10.28 7.58
CA GLU A 89 21.02 9.86 7.89
C GLU A 89 20.49 10.62 9.09
N LEU A 90 19.31 11.22 8.97
CA LEU A 90 18.65 11.94 10.04
C LEU A 90 17.41 11.17 10.50
N ASN A 91 17.27 11.01 11.81
CA ASN A 91 16.13 10.33 12.43
C ASN A 91 15.17 11.35 13.04
N PHE A 92 13.88 11.22 12.72
CA PHE A 92 12.82 12.09 13.16
C PHE A 92 11.69 11.29 13.83
N PRO A 93 11.02 11.84 14.86
CA PRO A 93 9.87 11.20 15.48
C PRO A 93 8.62 11.26 14.59
N THR A 94 8.42 12.34 13.84
CA THR A 94 7.22 12.58 13.02
C THR A 94 7.59 13.00 11.60
N LEU A 95 6.72 12.70 10.63
CA LEU A 95 6.88 13.14 9.24
C LEU A 95 6.95 14.67 9.15
N GLU A 96 6.06 15.37 9.86
CA GLU A 96 6.02 16.84 9.87
C GLU A 96 7.35 17.43 10.34
N SER A 97 8.00 16.83 11.35
CA SER A 97 9.30 17.30 11.82
C SER A 97 10.40 17.14 10.78
N ALA A 98 10.34 16.09 9.95
CA ALA A 98 11.28 15.87 8.85
C ALA A 98 11.04 16.86 7.70
N VAL A 99 9.78 17.08 7.32
CA VAL A 99 9.40 18.04 6.26
C VAL A 99 9.80 19.45 6.64
N ARG A 100 9.47 19.89 7.87
CA ARG A 100 9.82 21.23 8.36
C ARG A 100 11.34 21.45 8.39
N TYR A 101 12.11 20.40 8.65
CA TYR A 101 13.57 20.48 8.56
C TYR A 101 14.03 20.67 7.11
N ALA A 102 13.50 19.88 6.17
CA ALA A 102 13.82 20.00 4.75
C ALA A 102 13.48 21.40 4.20
N GLU A 103 12.28 21.92 4.50
CA GLU A 103 11.85 23.26 4.12
C GLU A 103 12.76 24.35 4.69
N ARG A 104 13.11 24.25 5.99
CA ARG A 104 14.00 25.20 6.66
C ARG A 104 15.39 25.25 6.02
N GLN A 105 15.87 24.12 5.51
CA GLN A 105 17.17 24.00 4.85
C GLN A 105 17.13 24.29 3.34
N GLY A 106 15.94 24.51 2.78
CA GLY A 106 15.75 24.71 1.34
C GLY A 106 16.07 23.47 0.51
N LEU A 107 15.80 22.28 1.05
CA LEU A 107 16.05 21.00 0.40
C LEU A 107 14.85 20.56 -0.44
N SER A 108 15.11 20.08 -1.66
CA SER A 108 14.13 19.33 -2.45
C SER A 108 13.87 17.98 -1.78
N TYR A 109 12.62 17.61 -1.51
CA TYR A 109 12.31 16.36 -0.81
C TYR A 109 11.22 15.52 -1.49
N VAL A 110 11.32 14.21 -1.31
CA VAL A 110 10.33 13.21 -1.76
C VAL A 110 9.90 12.38 -0.55
N VAL A 111 8.59 12.31 -0.32
CA VAL A 111 8.01 11.51 0.77
C VAL A 111 7.59 10.15 0.21
N GLN A 112 8.14 9.07 0.76
CA GLN A 112 7.73 7.71 0.40
C GLN A 112 6.77 7.14 1.45
N ASN A 113 5.53 6.92 1.04
CA ASN A 113 4.55 6.22 1.86
C ASN A 113 4.81 4.71 1.73
N ALA A 114 4.69 3.98 2.84
CA ALA A 114 5.04 2.55 2.92
C ALA A 114 4.21 1.65 1.96
N THR A 115 3.16 2.19 1.34
CA THR A 115 2.30 1.50 0.37
C THR A 115 2.88 1.43 -1.04
N GLU A 116 3.84 2.29 -1.40
CA GLU A 116 4.38 2.34 -2.78
C GLU A 116 5.67 1.52 -2.98
N GLN A 117 6.41 1.19 -1.92
CA GLN A 117 7.67 0.42 -2.04
C GLN A 117 7.49 -1.04 -2.50
N ALA A 118 6.26 -1.49 -2.74
CA ALA A 118 5.97 -2.80 -3.30
C ALA A 118 5.85 -2.83 -4.84
N ASP A 119 5.86 -1.69 -5.54
CA ASP A 119 5.50 -1.64 -6.98
C ASP A 119 6.63 -1.20 -7.95
N ASP A 120 7.70 -0.56 -7.48
CA ASP A 120 8.74 0.04 -8.37
C ASP A 120 9.79 -0.93 -8.95
N GLY A 121 9.45 -2.22 -9.07
CA GLY A 121 10.38 -3.29 -9.44
C GLY A 121 9.94 -4.21 -10.57
N ALA A 122 8.96 -3.84 -11.41
CA ALA A 122 8.61 -4.63 -12.59
C ALA A 122 7.86 -3.84 -13.67
N THR A 123 8.53 -3.04 -14.49
CA THR A 123 8.07 -2.86 -15.88
C THR A 123 8.38 -4.13 -16.67
N ARG A 124 7.56 -5.17 -16.43
CA ARG A 124 7.27 -6.20 -17.43
C ARG A 124 5.89 -5.86 -17.96
N PRO A 125 5.63 -5.91 -19.28
CA PRO A 125 4.27 -5.80 -19.77
C PRO A 125 3.46 -6.89 -19.06
N ALA A 126 2.45 -6.45 -18.29
CA ALA A 126 1.59 -7.32 -17.52
C ALA A 126 0.98 -8.36 -18.47
N LYS A 127 1.45 -9.62 -18.37
CA LYS A 127 0.57 -10.74 -18.67
C LYS A 127 -0.57 -10.65 -17.66
N PRO A 128 -1.85 -10.74 -18.05
CA PRO A 128 -2.97 -10.74 -17.11
C PRO A 128 -2.87 -12.03 -16.29
N GLY A 129 -2.20 -11.92 -15.15
CA GLY A 129 -1.64 -13.04 -14.42
C GLY A 129 -2.14 -13.03 -12.99
N ARG A 130 -3.20 -13.82 -12.78
CA ARG A 130 -3.82 -14.22 -11.50
C ARG A 130 -4.62 -13.13 -10.80
N SER A 131 -5.93 -13.31 -10.90
CA SER A 131 -6.97 -12.60 -10.18
C SER A 131 -6.59 -12.25 -8.74
N THR A 132 -6.85 -10.99 -8.41
CA THR A 132 -6.69 -10.33 -7.10
C THR A 132 -7.58 -10.94 -6.01
N TYR A 133 -8.42 -11.92 -6.35
CA TYR A 133 -9.33 -12.59 -5.42
C TYR A 133 -8.93 -14.06 -5.21
N GLY A 134 -7.81 -14.31 -4.50
CA GLY A 134 -7.47 -15.66 -4.02
C GLY A 134 -8.60 -16.31 -3.22
N PHE A 135 -9.44 -15.47 -2.62
CA PHE A 135 -10.67 -15.81 -1.92
C PHE A 135 -11.71 -16.56 -2.81
N SER A 136 -11.95 -16.16 -4.07
CA SER A 136 -12.99 -16.78 -4.89
C SER A 136 -12.65 -18.23 -5.26
N ASN A 137 -11.36 -18.53 -5.38
CA ASN A 137 -10.89 -19.88 -5.67
C ASN A 137 -11.18 -20.83 -4.52
N MET A 138 -11.02 -20.36 -3.27
CA MET A 138 -11.26 -21.16 -2.08
C MET A 138 -12.75 -21.43 -1.86
N THR A 139 -13.62 -20.45 -2.16
CA THR A 139 -15.07 -20.63 -2.04
C THR A 139 -15.64 -21.48 -3.16
N LEU A 140 -15.15 -21.35 -4.39
CA LEU A 140 -15.54 -22.25 -5.48
C LEU A 140 -15.11 -23.69 -5.20
N ASP A 141 -13.91 -23.90 -4.68
CA ASP A 141 -13.43 -25.23 -4.29
C ASP A 141 -14.34 -25.86 -3.22
N ARG A 142 -14.68 -25.09 -2.18
CA ARG A 142 -15.59 -25.54 -1.12
C ARG A 142 -17.00 -25.86 -1.62
N LEU A 143 -17.49 -25.12 -2.62
CA LEU A 143 -18.79 -25.35 -3.26
C LEU A 143 -18.75 -26.49 -4.30
N GLY A 144 -17.58 -27.10 -4.55
CA GLY A 144 -17.40 -28.11 -5.61
C GLY A 144 -17.46 -27.55 -7.03
N LEU A 145 -17.35 -26.22 -7.17
CA LEU A 145 -17.41 -25.47 -8.42
C LEU A 145 -16.00 -25.09 -8.94
N GLY A 146 -14.96 -25.82 -8.54
CA GLY A 146 -13.57 -25.54 -8.93
C GLY A 146 -13.34 -25.50 -10.45
N ALA A 147 -14.11 -26.26 -11.24
CA ALA A 147 -14.05 -26.22 -12.70
C ALA A 147 -14.46 -24.86 -13.31
N LEU A 148 -15.17 -24.02 -12.55
CA LEU A 148 -15.63 -22.70 -12.96
C LEU A 148 -14.68 -21.57 -12.52
N GLN A 149 -13.52 -21.91 -11.95
CA GLN A 149 -12.54 -20.94 -11.47
C GLN A 149 -12.14 -19.91 -12.54
N GLU A 150 -11.90 -20.36 -13.77
CA GLU A 150 -11.46 -19.49 -14.86
C GLU A 150 -12.57 -18.53 -15.31
N SER A 151 -13.81 -19.02 -15.43
CA SER A 151 -14.95 -18.21 -15.88
C SER A 151 -15.39 -17.19 -14.85
N TYR A 152 -15.30 -17.51 -13.56
CA TYR A 152 -15.58 -16.59 -12.46
C TYR A 152 -14.41 -15.64 -12.19
N GLY A 153 -13.16 -16.09 -12.37
CA GLY A 153 -11.99 -15.22 -12.28
C GLY A 153 -12.05 -14.07 -13.29
N CYS A 154 -12.35 -14.37 -14.55
CA CYS A 154 -12.55 -13.34 -15.59
C CYS A 154 -13.74 -12.42 -15.30
N ALA A 155 -14.83 -12.96 -14.74
CA ALA A 155 -16.00 -12.17 -14.36
C ALA A 155 -15.71 -11.20 -13.21
N LEU A 156 -14.86 -11.57 -12.26
CA LEU A 156 -14.47 -10.70 -11.14
C LEU A 156 -13.41 -9.67 -11.52
N ASP A 157 -12.40 -10.05 -12.31
CA ASP A 157 -11.35 -9.11 -12.74
C ASP A 157 -11.91 -7.97 -13.59
N GLY A 158 -12.98 -8.21 -14.36
CA GLY A 158 -13.69 -7.18 -15.11
C GLY A 158 -14.74 -6.39 -14.30
N ALA A 159 -15.17 -6.88 -13.13
CA ALA A 159 -16.27 -6.28 -12.36
C ALA A 159 -15.94 -4.86 -11.88
N ALA A 160 -14.68 -4.62 -11.46
CA ALA A 160 -14.20 -3.29 -11.07
C ALA A 160 -14.31 -2.26 -12.22
N ASN A 161 -14.16 -2.71 -13.47
CA ASN A 161 -14.28 -1.84 -14.64
C ASN A 161 -15.73 -1.66 -15.10
N ARG A 162 -16.62 -2.59 -14.75
CA ARG A 162 -18.04 -2.59 -15.13
C ARG A 162 -18.93 -1.78 -14.19
N ASN A 163 -18.41 -1.36 -13.03
CA ASN A 163 -19.19 -0.74 -11.95
C ASN A 163 -20.38 -1.61 -11.52
N ASP A 164 -20.18 -2.92 -11.45
CA ASP A 164 -21.23 -3.86 -11.04
C ASP A 164 -21.67 -3.52 -9.60
N PRO A 165 -22.99 -3.45 -9.31
CA PRO A 165 -23.48 -3.11 -7.99
C PRO A 165 -23.03 -4.14 -6.95
N SER A 166 -22.29 -3.66 -5.95
CA SER A 166 -21.69 -4.50 -4.92
C SER A 166 -22.65 -4.61 -3.73
N GLY A 167 -23.46 -5.66 -3.68
CA GLY A 167 -24.06 -6.11 -2.42
C GLY A 167 -25.59 -6.00 -2.27
N PRO A 168 -26.09 -6.18 -1.03
CA PRO A 168 -27.51 -6.40 -0.73
C PRO A 168 -28.40 -5.15 -0.81
N GLU A 169 -27.86 -3.98 -1.15
CA GLU A 169 -28.64 -2.74 -1.23
C GLU A 169 -29.66 -2.73 -2.38
N SER A 170 -29.39 -3.50 -3.45
CA SER A 170 -30.27 -3.57 -4.63
C SER A 170 -31.10 -4.85 -4.72
N TRP A 171 -30.74 -5.91 -3.99
CA TRP A 171 -31.48 -7.18 -3.99
C TRP A 171 -31.59 -7.79 -2.59
N THR A 172 -32.79 -8.20 -2.21
CA THR A 172 -33.08 -8.82 -0.89
C THR A 172 -32.86 -10.34 -0.88
N SER A 173 -32.76 -10.97 -2.06
CA SER A 173 -32.58 -12.43 -2.22
C SER A 173 -31.55 -12.72 -3.32
N PRO A 174 -30.63 -13.70 -3.11
CA PRO A 174 -29.59 -14.03 -4.09
C PRO A 174 -30.21 -14.56 -5.39
N MET A 175 -31.33 -15.26 -5.26
CA MET A 175 -32.12 -15.77 -6.39
C MET A 175 -32.66 -14.64 -7.29
N GLY A 176 -32.88 -13.46 -6.72
CA GLY A 176 -33.31 -12.28 -7.47
C GLY A 176 -32.26 -11.80 -8.46
N VAL A 177 -30.97 -11.90 -8.11
CA VAL A 177 -29.84 -11.54 -8.97
C VAL A 177 -29.74 -12.51 -10.16
N ALA A 178 -29.89 -13.81 -9.91
CA ALA A 178 -29.83 -14.82 -10.95
C ALA A 178 -30.94 -14.63 -12.02
N ARG A 179 -32.16 -14.29 -11.58
CA ARG A 179 -33.34 -14.13 -12.46
C ARG A 179 -33.43 -12.79 -13.17
N ASP A 180 -32.59 -11.81 -12.85
CA ASP A 180 -32.68 -10.48 -13.45
C ASP A 180 -32.23 -10.51 -14.92
N PRO A 181 -33.09 -10.15 -15.90
CA PRO A 181 -32.71 -10.12 -17.30
C PRO A 181 -31.86 -8.90 -17.68
N LYS A 182 -31.78 -7.86 -16.82
CA LYS A 182 -31.03 -6.63 -17.11
C LYS A 182 -29.54 -6.79 -16.88
N LEU A 183 -29.14 -7.78 -16.09
CA LEU A 183 -27.76 -7.98 -15.69
C LEU A 183 -27.05 -8.93 -16.65
N THR A 184 -25.79 -8.60 -16.99
CA THR A 184 -24.96 -9.50 -17.79
C THR A 184 -24.60 -10.75 -16.99
N LEU A 185 -24.35 -11.85 -17.67
CA LEU A 185 -23.96 -13.12 -17.04
C LEU A 185 -22.71 -12.97 -16.17
N GLU A 186 -21.72 -12.20 -16.63
CA GLU A 186 -20.51 -11.92 -15.86
C GLU A 186 -20.80 -11.09 -14.59
N ALA A 187 -21.70 -10.12 -14.68
CA ALA A 187 -22.15 -9.35 -13.51
C ALA A 187 -22.94 -10.22 -12.52
N LYS A 188 -23.76 -11.17 -13.01
CA LYS A 188 -24.46 -12.13 -12.12
C LYS A 188 -23.46 -12.99 -11.35
N ARG A 189 -22.44 -13.49 -12.05
CA ARG A 189 -21.35 -14.29 -11.46
C ARG A 189 -20.56 -13.49 -10.42
N SER A 190 -20.19 -12.24 -10.72
CA SER A 190 -19.42 -11.40 -9.79
C SER A 190 -20.21 -11.08 -8.51
N ILE A 191 -21.49 -10.70 -8.64
CA ILE A 191 -22.34 -10.34 -7.51
C ILE A 191 -22.62 -11.55 -6.61
N LEU A 192 -23.03 -12.69 -7.19
CA LEU A 192 -23.27 -13.91 -6.42
C LEU A 192 -22.02 -14.40 -5.71
N MET A 193 -20.85 -14.23 -6.31
CA MET A 193 -19.59 -14.61 -5.70
C MET A 193 -19.22 -13.73 -4.51
N ASN A 194 -19.49 -12.42 -4.59
CA ASN A 194 -19.32 -11.52 -3.45
C ASN A 194 -20.28 -11.87 -2.30
N TRP A 195 -21.52 -12.21 -2.61
CA TRP A 195 -22.49 -12.68 -1.60
C TRP A 195 -22.10 -14.02 -0.98
N ALA A 196 -21.58 -14.94 -1.78
CA ALA A 196 -21.08 -16.22 -1.27
C ALA A 196 -19.98 -16.01 -0.23
N TRP A 197 -19.14 -14.98 -0.40
CA TRP A 197 -18.14 -14.61 0.59
C TRP A 197 -18.74 -14.15 1.91
N THR A 198 -19.64 -13.18 1.84
CA THR A 198 -20.20 -12.54 3.03
C THR A 198 -20.95 -13.57 3.86
N GLU A 199 -21.74 -14.44 3.21
CA GLU A 199 -22.47 -15.50 3.90
C GLU A 199 -21.56 -16.60 4.43
N TYR A 200 -20.49 -16.94 3.70
CA TYR A 200 -19.46 -17.87 4.19
C TYR A 200 -18.76 -17.37 5.45
N LEU A 201 -18.44 -16.07 5.51
CA LEU A 201 -17.81 -15.47 6.70
C LEU A 201 -18.74 -15.55 7.92
N ILE A 202 -20.04 -15.31 7.72
CA ILE A 202 -21.06 -15.44 8.77
C ILE A 202 -21.18 -16.90 9.23
N ASP A 203 -21.17 -17.86 8.30
CA ASP A 203 -21.20 -19.30 8.59
C ASP A 203 -19.96 -19.74 9.41
N LEU A 204 -18.77 -19.28 8.99
CA LEU A 204 -17.52 -19.58 9.67
C LEU A 204 -17.51 -19.00 11.09
N ALA A 205 -17.92 -17.74 11.25
CA ALA A 205 -18.03 -17.09 12.56
C ALA A 205 -19.05 -17.80 13.49
N THR A 206 -20.17 -18.27 12.92
CA THR A 206 -21.19 -19.04 13.64
C THR A 206 -20.62 -20.38 14.13
N ASN A 207 -19.87 -21.09 13.28
CA ASN A 207 -19.20 -22.34 13.64
C ASN A 207 -18.05 -22.16 14.65
N GLU A 208 -17.40 -20.98 14.66
CA GLU A 208 -16.37 -20.60 15.63
C GLU A 208 -16.95 -20.10 16.97
N GLY A 209 -18.28 -20.06 17.12
CA GLY A 209 -18.95 -19.76 18.39
C GLY A 209 -19.12 -18.27 18.70
N MET A 210 -18.93 -17.38 17.73
CA MET A 210 -19.21 -15.94 17.86
C MET A 210 -20.14 -15.46 16.73
N PRO A 211 -21.47 -15.62 16.88
CA PRO A 211 -22.40 -15.16 15.87
C PRO A 211 -22.47 -13.62 15.88
N GLU A 212 -22.07 -12.96 14.77
CA GLU A 212 -22.14 -11.51 14.63
C GLU A 212 -23.58 -10.97 14.43
N ASN A 213 -24.55 -11.82 14.04
CA ASN A 213 -25.87 -11.34 13.57
C ASN A 213 -27.12 -12.11 14.07
N ASP A 214 -27.03 -13.03 15.04
CA ASP A 214 -28.16 -13.86 15.54
C ASP A 214 -29.00 -14.57 14.44
N ARG A 215 -28.50 -14.64 13.21
CA ARG A 215 -29.18 -15.19 12.04
C ARG A 215 -28.36 -16.35 11.46
N PRO A 216 -29.02 -17.44 11.01
CA PRO A 216 -28.34 -18.51 10.31
C PRO A 216 -27.81 -18.02 8.95
N SER A 217 -26.69 -18.61 8.50
CA SER A 217 -26.09 -18.32 7.20
C SER A 217 -27.05 -18.63 6.04
N ARG A 218 -27.15 -17.74 5.05
CA ARG A 218 -27.97 -17.92 3.83
C ARG A 218 -27.15 -18.50 2.67
N LEU A 219 -26.06 -19.20 3.00
CA LEU A 219 -25.13 -19.79 2.02
C LEU A 219 -25.85 -20.74 1.04
N ASP A 220 -26.82 -21.50 1.53
CA ASP A 220 -27.62 -22.44 0.72
C ASP A 220 -28.41 -21.72 -0.38
N GLU A 221 -28.98 -20.53 -0.08
CA GLU A 221 -29.69 -19.73 -1.08
C GLU A 221 -28.76 -19.23 -2.19
N VAL A 222 -27.53 -18.83 -1.83
CA VAL A 222 -26.52 -18.37 -2.79
C VAL A 222 -26.04 -19.53 -3.65
N GLN A 223 -25.83 -20.71 -3.05
CA GLN A 223 -25.48 -21.93 -3.78
C GLN A 223 -26.57 -22.32 -4.80
N GLN A 224 -27.84 -22.28 -4.38
CA GLN A 224 -28.96 -22.54 -5.29
C GLN A 224 -29.01 -21.53 -6.44
N ALA A 225 -28.74 -20.25 -6.18
CA ALA A 225 -28.70 -19.21 -7.19
C ALA A 225 -27.56 -19.42 -8.21
N LEU A 226 -26.37 -19.80 -7.75
CA LEU A 226 -25.24 -20.14 -8.62
C LEU A 226 -25.54 -21.37 -9.49
N LEU A 227 -26.15 -22.41 -8.92
CA LEU A 227 -26.55 -23.61 -9.66
C LEU A 227 -27.63 -23.31 -10.71
N ALA A 228 -28.60 -22.45 -10.37
CA ALA A 228 -29.63 -22.02 -11.31
C ALA A 228 -29.01 -21.24 -12.48
N LEU A 229 -28.09 -20.32 -12.19
CA LEU A 229 -27.37 -19.55 -13.20
C LEU A 229 -26.60 -20.47 -14.16
N GLU A 230 -25.80 -21.41 -13.66
CA GLU A 230 -25.02 -22.31 -14.52
C GLU A 230 -25.91 -23.26 -15.34
N ARG A 231 -27.09 -23.65 -14.84
CA ARG A 231 -28.08 -24.39 -15.64
C ARG A 231 -28.59 -23.57 -16.82
N GLU A 232 -28.83 -22.27 -16.62
CA GLU A 232 -29.22 -21.36 -17.72
C GLU A 232 -28.10 -21.20 -18.73
N VAL A 233 -26.85 -21.03 -18.28
CA VAL A 233 -25.69 -20.94 -19.18
C VAL A 233 -25.53 -22.20 -20.03
N ALA A 234 -25.65 -23.38 -19.41
CA ALA A 234 -25.57 -24.64 -20.12
C ALA A 234 -26.69 -24.80 -21.17
N ALA A 235 -27.91 -24.36 -20.85
CA ALA A 235 -29.04 -24.37 -21.77
C ALA A 235 -28.82 -23.44 -22.97
N ASP A 236 -28.31 -22.23 -22.75
CA ASP A 236 -28.00 -21.27 -23.81
C ASP A 236 -26.86 -21.76 -24.72
N GLN A 237 -25.82 -22.37 -24.15
CA GLN A 237 -24.74 -22.98 -24.92
C GLN A 237 -25.24 -24.12 -25.82
N ALA A 238 -26.12 -24.99 -25.30
CA ALA A 238 -26.71 -26.08 -26.08
C ALA A 238 -27.57 -25.56 -27.25
N ASN A 239 -28.38 -24.53 -27.02
CA ASN A 239 -29.23 -23.92 -28.05
C ASN A 239 -28.39 -23.18 -29.11
N SER A 240 -27.32 -22.50 -28.71
CA SER A 240 -26.39 -21.87 -29.65
C SER A 240 -25.64 -22.88 -30.51
N GLY A 241 -25.29 -24.05 -29.97
CA GLY A 241 -24.64 -25.13 -30.72
C GLY A 241 -25.54 -25.71 -31.80
N MET A 242 -26.82 -25.95 -31.46
CA MET A 242 -27.83 -26.48 -32.37
C MET A 242 -28.08 -25.57 -33.59
N ARG A 243 -28.05 -24.24 -33.39
CA ARG A 243 -28.27 -23.25 -34.47
C ARG A 243 -27.08 -23.07 -35.41
N LYS A 244 -25.86 -23.44 -34.99
CA LYS A 244 -24.65 -23.36 -35.84
C LYS A 244 -24.42 -24.62 -36.68
N ALA A 245 -25.15 -25.70 -36.39
CA ALA A 245 -25.01 -26.99 -37.07
C ALA A 245 -26.14 -27.29 -38.08
N ALA A 246 -27.07 -26.34 -38.27
CA ALA A 246 -28.14 -26.38 -39.27
C ALA A 246 -27.84 -25.36 -40.38
#